data_AF-Q6N7Y3-F1
#
_entry.id   AF-Q6N7Y3-F1
#
_cell.length_a   1.000
_cell.length_b   1.000
_cell.length_c   1.000
_cell.angle_alpha   90.00
_cell.angle_beta   90.00
_cell.angle_gamma   90.00
#
_symmetry.space_group_name_H-M   'P 1'
#
loop_
_entity.id
_entity.type
_entity.pdbx_description
1 polymer ?
#
loop_
_entity_poly.entity_id
_entity_poly.type
_entity_poly.pdbx_seq_one_letter_code
_entity_poly.pdbx_strand_id
1 'polypeptide(L)' 'MMTASDRLGADPTQAASSPGGARAVSIVGNQIDSRELFTVDREIVIAHGDDRYRLRLTSQNKLILTK' A
#
# COMPACT_ATOMS: atom_id res chain seq x y z
N MET A 1 -55.09 -10.62 -2.83
CA MET A 1 -54.40 -9.36 -2.49
C MET A 1 -53.13 -9.76 -1.74
N MET A 2 -51.97 -9.97 -2.39
CA MET A 2 -51.02 -8.99 -2.95
C MET A 2 -50.62 -7.97 -1.86
N THR A 3 -49.39 -7.94 -1.34
CA THR A 3 -48.17 -7.60 -2.08
C THR A 3 -46.93 -8.36 -1.62
N ALA A 4 -46.34 -9.12 -2.54
CA ALA A 4 -44.90 -9.24 -2.66
C ALA A 4 -44.31 -7.85 -2.97
N SER A 5 -43.13 -7.57 -2.42
CA SER A 5 -42.12 -6.59 -2.84
C SER A 5 -41.30 -6.24 -1.60
N ASP A 6 -40.03 -6.61 -1.50
CA ASP A 6 -38.91 -6.07 -2.26
C ASP A 6 -38.01 -5.34 -1.26
N ARG A 7 -36.86 -5.94 -0.93
CA ARG A 7 -35.57 -5.29 -0.58
C ARG A 7 -34.48 -6.33 -0.82
N LEU A 8 -34.15 -6.62 -2.08
CA LEU A 8 -33.02 -6.01 -2.79
C LEU A 8 -31.75 -6.01 -1.94
N GLY A 9 -30.81 -6.84 -2.39
CA GLY A 9 -29.52 -7.05 -1.78
C GLY A 9 -28.64 -5.80 -1.79
N ALA A 10 -27.70 -5.84 -0.85
CA ALA A 10 -26.47 -5.08 -0.91
C ALA A 10 -25.41 -5.86 -0.12
N ASP A 11 -24.93 -6.96 -0.72
CA ASP A 11 -23.52 -7.31 -0.53
C ASP A 11 -22.82 -6.93 -1.84
N PRO A 12 -22.24 -5.72 -1.86
CA PRO A 12 -20.84 -5.63 -2.21
C PRO A 12 -20.19 -4.44 -1.51
N THR A 13 -19.77 -4.59 -0.25
CA THR A 13 -18.54 -3.89 0.16
C THR A 13 -17.35 -4.72 -0.33
N GLN A 14 -17.33 -4.93 -1.65
CA GLN A 14 -16.10 -5.03 -2.41
C GLN A 14 -15.52 -3.61 -2.35
N ALA A 15 -14.87 -3.30 -1.22
CA ALA A 15 -14.00 -2.15 -1.11
C ALA A 15 -12.99 -2.31 -2.24
N ALA A 16 -13.21 -1.52 -3.29
CA ALA A 16 -12.33 -1.45 -4.43
C ALA A 16 -10.92 -1.23 -3.90
N SER A 17 -10.10 -2.28 -3.98
CA SER A 17 -8.67 -2.25 -3.76
C SER A 17 -8.09 -1.29 -4.78
N SER A 18 -8.16 -0.01 -4.46
CA SER A 18 -7.62 1.07 -5.26
C SER A 18 -6.12 0.85 -5.25
N PRO A 19 -5.46 0.60 -6.40
CA PRO A 19 -4.03 0.30 -6.44
C PRO A 19 -3.15 1.53 -6.13
N GLY A 20 -3.68 2.52 -5.41
CA GLY A 20 -3.01 3.74 -4.96
C GLY A 20 -3.48 4.22 -3.59
N GLY A 21 -3.95 3.30 -2.73
CA GLY A 21 -4.32 3.63 -1.36
C GLY A 21 -3.09 3.99 -0.52
N ALA A 22 -3.19 5.09 0.25
CA ALA A 22 -2.16 5.47 1.20
C ALA A 22 -1.94 4.33 2.20
N ARG A 23 -0.71 3.79 2.23
CA ARG A 23 -0.34 2.73 3.15
C ARG A 23 0.37 3.32 4.36
N ALA A 24 -0.06 2.90 5.55
CA ALA A 24 0.66 3.17 6.78
C ALA A 24 1.77 2.12 6.98
N VAL A 25 2.96 2.58 7.37
CA VAL A 25 4.08 1.72 7.80
C VAL A 25 4.44 2.14 9.22
N SER A 26 4.46 1.18 10.14
CA SER A 26 4.80 1.44 11.55
C SER A 26 6.31 1.55 11.73
N ILE A 27 6.73 2.59 12.45
CA ILE A 27 8.13 2.78 12.86
C ILE A 27 8.21 2.33 14.32
N VAL A 28 9.03 1.31 14.61
CA VAL A 28 9.20 0.76 15.95
C VAL A 28 10.65 0.93 16.36
N GLY A 29 10.91 1.74 17.39
CA GLY A 29 12.28 1.97 17.87
C GLY A 29 13.22 2.57 16.82
N ASN A 30 12.71 3.49 15.99
CA ASN A 30 13.42 4.07 14.85
C ASN A 30 13.84 3.05 13.77
N GLN A 31 13.14 1.91 13.71
CA GLN A 31 13.34 0.87 12.70
C GLN A 31 12.05 0.59 11.94
N ILE A 32 12.20 0.29 10.66
CA ILE A 32 11.13 -0.13 9.76
C ILE A 32 11.57 -1.43 9.12
N ASP A 33 10.69 -2.42 9.05
CA ASP A 33 10.99 -3.64 8.31
C ASP A 33 10.93 -3.37 6.80
N SER A 34 12.04 -3.64 6.11
CA SER A 34 12.09 -3.45 4.65
C SER A 34 11.06 -4.31 3.92
N ARG A 35 10.71 -5.50 4.42
CA ARG A 35 9.72 -6.38 3.80
C ARG A 35 8.33 -5.79 3.89
N GLU A 36 8.05 -5.09 4.99
CA GLU A 36 6.84 -4.27 5.08
C GLU A 36 6.88 -3.26 3.96
N LEU A 37 7.88 -2.37 3.91
CA LEU A 37 8.03 -1.36 2.85
C LEU A 37 7.78 -1.93 1.42
N PHE A 38 8.38 -3.06 1.07
CA PHE A 38 8.30 -3.66 -0.28
C PHE A 38 7.18 -4.69 -0.52
N THR A 39 6.10 -4.68 0.28
CA THR A 39 5.02 -5.69 0.15
C THR A 39 4.24 -5.61 -1.17
N VAL A 40 4.11 -4.40 -1.74
CA VAL A 40 3.37 -4.16 -3.00
C VAL A 40 4.34 -4.11 -4.19
N ASP A 41 5.40 -3.32 -4.05
CA ASP A 41 6.43 -3.14 -5.08
C ASP A 41 7.82 -3.22 -4.45
N ARG A 42 8.85 -3.56 -5.23
CA ARG A 42 10.25 -3.64 -4.77
C ARG A 42 10.99 -2.30 -4.84
N GLU A 43 10.27 -1.22 -5.11
CA GLU A 43 10.76 0.14 -5.17
C GLU A 43 9.82 1.11 -4.43
N ILE A 44 10.40 2.08 -3.73
CA ILE A 44 9.69 3.12 -3.00
C ILE A 44 10.36 4.46 -3.27
N VAL A 45 9.54 5.46 -3.56
CA VAL A 45 10.02 6.84 -3.69
C VAL A 45 9.88 7.55 -2.35
N ILE A 46 10.99 8.01 -1.82
CA ILE A 46 11.07 8.84 -0.62
C ILE A 46 11.23 10.29 -1.09
N ALA A 47 10.16 11.08 -0.96
CA ALA A 47 10.25 12.52 -1.15
C ALA A 47 10.97 13.12 0.07
N HIS A 48 12.10 13.78 -0.17
CA HIS A 48 12.90 14.44 0.86
C HIS A 48 13.23 15.87 0.41
N GLY A 49 12.50 16.83 0.97
CA GLY A 49 12.57 18.22 0.51
C GLY A 49 12.03 18.35 -0.91
N ASP A 50 12.84 18.92 -1.81
CA ASP A 50 12.54 19.01 -3.25
C ASP A 50 13.04 17.78 -4.04
N ASP A 51 13.87 16.96 -3.41
CA ASP A 51 14.47 15.78 -4.02
C ASP A 51 13.61 14.53 -3.82
N ARG A 52 13.74 13.60 -4.77
CA ARG A 52 13.07 12.30 -4.73
C ARG A 52 14.12 11.21 -4.71
N TYR A 53 14.24 10.53 -3.60
CA TYR A 53 15.10 9.36 -3.51
C TYR A 53 14.30 8.11 -3.85
N ARG A 54 14.93 7.14 -4.50
CA ARG A 54 14.34 5.84 -4.79
C ARG A 54 15.06 4.81 -3.95
N LEU A 55 14.33 4.20 -3.02
CA LEU A 55 14.79 3.05 -2.27
C LEU A 55 14.33 1.79 -3.01
N ARG A 56 15.27 0.94 -3.40
CA ARG A 56 15.00 -0.30 -4.13
C ARG A 56 15.55 -1.50 -3.38
N LEU A 57 14.78 -2.58 -3.34
CA LEU A 57 15.23 -3.89 -2.88
C LEU A 57 15.79 -4.71 -4.06
N THR A 58 17.05 -5.12 -3.95
CA THR A 58 17.68 -6.03 -4.92
C THR A 58 17.34 -7.48 -4.65
N SER A 59 17.51 -8.35 -5.65
CA SER A 59 17.38 -9.80 -5.49
C SER A 59 18.39 -10.41 -4.51
N GLN A 60 19.44 -9.66 -4.12
CA GLN A 60 20.40 -10.06 -3.08
C GLN A 60 19.98 -9.59 -1.68
N ASN A 61 18.73 -9.18 -1.49
CA ASN A 61 18.21 -8.60 -0.25
C ASN A 61 18.95 -7.33 0.22
N LYS A 62 19.72 -6.68 -0.66
CA LYS A 62 20.35 -5.39 -0.37
C LYS A 62 19.42 -4.25 -0.74
N LEU A 63 19.39 -3.22 0.09
CA LEU A 63 18.70 -1.96 -0.15
C LEU A 63 19.64 -1.00 -0.87
N ILE A 64 19.17 -0.40 -1.96
CA ILE A 64 19.90 0.64 -2.67
C ILE A 64 19.07 1.90 -2.60
N LEU A 65 19.67 3.00 -2.14
CA LEU A 65 19.09 4.33 -2.22
C LEU A 65 19.74 5.05 -3.39
N THR A 66 18.94 5.46 -4.36
CA THR A 66 19.38 6.35 -5.45
C THR A 66 18.67 7.68 -5.32
N LYS A 67 19.28 8.72 -5.89
CA LYS A 67 18.63 10.02 -6.11
C LYS A 67 17.97 10.04 -7.48
#